data_AF-A4FQ56-F1
#
_entry.id   AF-A4FQ56-F1
#
_cell.length_a   1.000
_cell.length_b   1.000
_cell.length_c   1.000
_cell.angle_alpha   90.00
_cell.angle_beta   90.00
_cell.angle_gamma   90.00
#
_symmetry.space_group_name_H-M   'P 1'
#
loop_
_entity.id
_entity.type
_entity.pdbx_description
1 polymer ?
#
loop_
_entity_poly.entity_id
_entity_poly.type
_entity_poly.pdbx_seq_one_letter_code
_entity_poly.pdbx_strand_id
1 'polypeptide(L)'
;MLDPETGDVTVTIPADLAAKLSGAYEAWRAALDDVDASGVDTDPTHLAALWRARSRTELALADVYGELAYSVGPFVPLINAVFRGVDACRGAADRYVGIAERLEGRAS
;
A
#
# COMPACT_ATOMS: atom_id res chain seq x y z
N MET A 1 4.14 -9.43 22.51
CA MET A 1 3.80 -10.71 23.17
C MET A 1 3.78 -11.78 22.09
N LEU A 2 4.50 -12.89 22.26
CA LEU A 2 4.44 -14.03 21.36
C LEU A 2 3.37 -14.98 21.89
N ASP A 3 2.36 -15.29 21.09
CA ASP A 3 1.43 -16.38 21.35
C ASP A 3 2.16 -17.71 21.11
N PRO A 4 2.32 -18.56 22.13
CA PRO A 4 3.07 -19.81 22.00
C PRO A 4 2.31 -20.91 21.24
N GLU A 5 0.98 -20.80 21.06
CA GLU A 5 0.17 -21.80 20.37
C GLU A 5 0.09 -21.51 18.86
N THR A 6 -0.07 -20.24 18.48
CA THR A 6 -0.19 -19.82 17.08
C THR A 6 1.14 -19.34 16.48
N GLY A 7 2.09 -18.94 17.32
CA GLY A 7 3.29 -18.23 16.89
C GLY A 7 3.05 -16.76 16.55
N ASP A 8 1.87 -16.21 16.86
CA ASP A 8 1.55 -14.81 16.56
C ASP A 8 2.34 -13.85 17.43
N VAL A 9 2.86 -12.79 16.81
CA VAL A 9 3.56 -11.72 17.53
C VAL A 9 2.66 -10.51 17.63
N THR A 10 2.16 -10.23 18.83
CA THR A 10 1.50 -8.97 19.15
C THR A 10 2.56 -7.90 19.43
N VAL A 11 2.48 -6.77 18.71
CA VAL A 11 3.28 -5.58 18.99
C VAL A 11 2.41 -4.41 19.41
N THR A 12 2.90 -3.65 20.39
CA THR A 12 2.28 -2.39 20.76
C THR A 12 2.85 -1.31 19.87
N ILE A 13 1.98 -0.62 19.13
CA ILE A 13 2.37 0.50 18.28
C ILE A 13 1.82 1.81 18.87
N PRO A 14 2.49 2.96 18.64
CA PRO A 14 1.96 4.27 19.03
C PRO A 14 0.57 4.53 18.43
N ALA A 15 -0.32 5.17 19.19
CA ALA A 15 -1.71 5.38 18.77
C ALA A 15 -1.84 6.28 17.53
N ASP A 16 -0.96 7.27 17.40
CA ASP A 16 -0.85 8.13 16.23
C ASP A 16 -0.44 7.31 14.99
N LEU A 17 0.52 6.41 15.15
CA LEU A 17 0.95 5.52 14.06
C LEU A 17 -0.14 4.50 13.68
N ALA A 18 -0.87 3.97 14.65
CA ALA A 18 -2.04 3.12 14.40
C ALA A 18 -3.11 3.86 13.58
N ALA A 19 -3.39 5.11 13.92
CA ALA A 19 -4.34 5.96 13.19
C ALA A 19 -3.86 6.25 11.76
N LYS A 20 -2.57 6.58 11.57
CA LYS A 20 -1.98 6.74 10.24
C LYS A 20 -2.11 5.47 9.40
N LEU A 21 -1.81 4.31 9.99
CA LEU A 21 -1.91 3.02 9.30
C LEU A 21 -3.34 2.70 8.89
N SER A 22 -4.31 2.90 9.78
CA SER A 22 -5.73 2.71 9.47
C SER A 22 -6.17 3.62 8.32
N GLY A 23 -5.82 4.91 8.38
CA GLY A 23 -6.19 5.87 7.33
C GLY A 23 -5.53 5.57 5.99
N ALA A 24 -4.25 5.20 5.97
CA ALA A 24 -3.55 4.79 4.75
C ALA A 24 -4.15 3.52 4.16
N TYR A 25 -4.52 2.54 4.99
CA TYR A 25 -5.16 1.32 4.56
C TYR A 25 -6.57 1.55 3.99
N GLU A 26 -7.37 2.40 4.63
CA GLU A 26 -8.70 2.78 4.11
C GLU A 26 -8.61 3.50 2.76
N ALA A 27 -7.67 4.44 2.62
CA ALA A 27 -7.43 5.13 1.35
C ALA A 27 -6.94 4.17 0.25
N TRP A 28 -6.04 3.25 0.60
CA TRP A 28 -5.60 2.17 -0.29
C TRP A 28 -6.80 1.33 -0.74
N ARG A 29 -7.63 0.85 0.19
CA ARG A 29 -8.80 0.03 -0.13
C ARG A 29 -9.78 0.76 -1.04
N ALA A 30 -10.09 2.02 -0.77
CA ALA A 30 -10.96 2.83 -1.62
C ALA A 30 -10.43 2.96 -3.05
N ALA A 31 -9.11 3.21 -3.21
CA ALA A 31 -8.51 3.29 -4.54
C ALA A 31 -8.51 1.94 -5.30
N LEU A 32 -8.52 0.81 -4.59
CA LEU A 32 -8.71 -0.50 -5.22
C LEU A 32 -10.16 -0.66 -5.70
N ASP A 33 -11.12 -0.35 -4.82
CA ASP A 33 -12.55 -0.42 -5.12
C ASP A 33 -12.90 0.48 -6.33
N ASP A 34 -12.30 1.66 -6.45
CA ASP A 34 -12.51 2.57 -7.59
C ASP A 34 -12.01 2.00 -8.93
N VAL A 35 -10.85 1.32 -8.94
CA VAL A 35 -10.30 0.67 -10.15
C VAL A 35 -11.20 -0.50 -10.56
N ASP A 36 -11.61 -1.33 -9.60
CA ASP A 36 -12.49 -2.49 -9.85
C ASP A 36 -13.87 -2.04 -10.34
N ALA A 37 -14.39 -0.92 -9.82
CA ALA A 37 -15.68 -0.34 -10.22
C ALA A 37 -15.66 0.31 -11.61
N SER A 38 -14.49 0.68 -12.13
CA SER A 38 -14.38 1.41 -13.41
C SER A 38 -14.84 0.60 -14.63
N GLY A 39 -14.87 -0.73 -14.57
CA GLY A 39 -15.36 -1.57 -15.67
C GLY A 39 -14.57 -1.49 -16.98
N VAL A 40 -15.03 -2.21 -18.01
CA VAL A 40 -14.27 -2.45 -19.26
C VAL A 40 -14.36 -1.29 -20.27
N ASP A 41 -15.42 -0.47 -20.22
CA ASP A 41 -15.69 0.59 -21.22
C ASP A 41 -15.24 1.99 -20.78
N THR A 42 -14.40 2.08 -19.73
CA THR A 42 -13.92 3.37 -19.22
C THR A 42 -12.88 4.00 -20.13
N ASP A 43 -12.99 5.32 -20.33
CA ASP A 43 -12.03 6.15 -21.06
C ASP A 43 -10.59 5.91 -20.55
N PRO A 44 -9.62 5.60 -21.43
CA PRO A 44 -8.24 5.32 -21.04
C PRO A 44 -7.58 6.40 -20.17
N THR A 45 -7.94 7.68 -20.37
CA THR A 45 -7.40 8.79 -19.56
C THR A 45 -7.92 8.72 -18.12
N HIS A 46 -9.22 8.45 -17.96
CA HIS A 46 -9.80 8.23 -16.64
C HIS A 46 -9.19 7.01 -15.95
N LEU A 47 -9.07 5.88 -16.67
CA LEU A 47 -8.46 4.67 -16.13
C LEU A 47 -7.00 4.91 -15.70
N ALA A 48 -6.23 5.66 -16.49
CA ALA A 48 -4.86 6.06 -16.12
C ALA A 48 -4.82 6.89 -14.83
N ALA A 49 -5.77 7.81 -14.64
CA ALA A 49 -5.86 8.60 -13.42
C ALA A 49 -6.14 7.74 -12.17
N LEU A 50 -7.00 6.72 -12.30
CA LEU A 50 -7.28 5.75 -11.23
C LEU A 50 -6.02 4.95 -10.85
N TRP A 51 -5.29 4.43 -11.84
CA TRP A 51 -4.03 3.72 -11.57
C TRP A 51 -2.95 4.61 -10.93
N ARG A 52 -2.90 5.91 -11.26
CA ARG A 52 -2.02 6.85 -10.55
C ARG A 52 -2.47 7.11 -9.12
N ALA A 53 -3.77 7.25 -8.89
CA ALA A 53 -4.29 7.38 -7.53
C ALA A 53 -3.92 6.15 -6.70
N ARG A 54 -4.07 4.96 -7.27
CA ARG A 54 -3.65 3.69 -6.67
C ARG A 54 -2.17 3.66 -6.33
N SER A 55 -1.29 4.04 -7.27
CA SER A 55 0.16 4.14 -7.04
C SER A 55 0.49 5.05 -5.85
N ARG A 56 -0.13 6.23 -5.76
CA ARG A 56 0.07 7.14 -4.62
C ARG A 56 -0.36 6.52 -3.29
N THR A 57 -1.48 5.80 -3.26
CA THR A 57 -1.94 5.14 -2.03
C THR A 57 -1.04 3.98 -1.60
N GLU A 58 -0.46 3.24 -2.54
CA GLU A 58 0.56 2.22 -2.21
C GLU A 58 1.81 2.83 -1.59
N LEU A 59 2.31 3.95 -2.16
CA LEU A 59 3.48 4.64 -1.60
C LEU A 59 3.20 5.20 -0.20
N ALA A 60 2.02 5.79 0.01
CA ALA A 60 1.61 6.26 1.33
C ALA A 60 1.56 5.11 2.36
N LEU A 61 1.05 3.94 1.97
CA LEU A 61 1.04 2.76 2.83
C LEU A 61 2.47 2.25 3.11
N ALA A 62 3.34 2.25 2.10
CA ALA A 62 4.76 1.89 2.24
C ALA A 62 5.49 2.82 3.21
N ASP A 63 5.23 4.12 3.18
CA ASP A 63 5.85 5.08 4.08
C ASP A 63 5.43 4.84 5.53
N VAL A 64 4.15 4.55 5.77
CA VAL A 64 3.65 4.22 7.12
C VAL A 64 4.21 2.88 7.61
N TYR A 65 4.37 1.87 6.73
CA TYR A 65 5.11 0.66 7.08
C TYR A 65 6.58 0.95 7.42
N GLY A 66 7.22 1.87 6.69
CA GLY A 66 8.56 2.34 7.04
C GLY A 66 8.63 2.89 8.46
N GLU A 67 7.70 3.78 8.84
CA GLU A 67 7.58 4.30 10.21
C GLU A 67 7.36 3.17 11.24
N LEU A 68 6.54 2.17 10.93
CA LEU A 68 6.28 1.00 11.78
C LEU A 68 7.56 0.23 12.09
N ALA A 69 8.44 0.00 11.11
CA ALA A 69 9.70 -0.72 11.30
C ALA A 69 10.59 -0.07 12.39
N TYR A 70 10.54 1.26 12.51
CA TYR A 70 11.28 1.99 13.54
C TYR A 70 10.59 1.97 14.92
N SER A 71 9.29 1.66 14.98
CA SER A 71 8.52 1.63 16.23
C SER A 71 8.55 0.28 16.95
N VAL A 72 8.80 -0.83 16.24
CA VAL A 72 8.68 -2.20 16.77
C VAL A 72 9.90 -2.69 17.57
N GLY A 73 10.86 -1.81 17.86
CA GLY A 73 12.10 -2.15 18.58
C GLY A 73 13.02 -3.09 17.78
N PRO A 74 14.06 -3.69 18.40
CA PRO A 74 15.10 -4.44 17.70
C PRO A 74 14.69 -5.86 17.23
N PHE A 75 13.40 -6.13 17.03
CA PHE A 75 12.92 -7.45 16.63
C PHE A 75 13.12 -7.67 15.12
N VAL A 76 14.32 -8.11 14.76
CA VAL A 76 14.79 -8.27 13.36
C VAL A 76 13.80 -8.99 12.43
N PRO A 77 13.13 -10.11 12.82
CA PRO A 77 12.18 -10.77 11.92
C PRO A 77 10.99 -9.90 11.54
N LEU A 78 10.45 -9.11 12.48
CA LEU A 78 9.32 -8.21 12.21
C LEU A 78 9.77 -7.01 11.38
N ILE A 79 10.95 -6.44 11.67
CA ILE A 79 11.54 -5.39 10.84
C ILE A 79 11.67 -5.86 9.39
N ASN A 80 12.21 -7.07 9.17
CA ASN A 80 12.32 -7.66 7.84
C ASN A 80 10.96 -7.91 7.18
N ALA A 81 9.96 -8.38 7.93
CA ALA A 81 8.61 -8.58 7.42
C ALA A 81 7.97 -7.25 6.98
N VAL A 82 8.14 -6.20 7.78
CA VAL A 82 7.66 -4.85 7.47
C VAL A 82 8.35 -4.31 6.23
N PHE A 83 9.68 -4.40 6.12
CA PHE A 83 10.40 -3.94 4.93
C PHE A 83 10.04 -4.73 3.65
N ARG A 84 9.75 -6.04 3.76
CA ARG A 84 9.18 -6.79 2.61
C ARG A 84 7.83 -6.22 2.18
N GLY A 85 7.01 -5.78 3.13
CA GLY A 85 5.76 -5.06 2.85
C GLY A 85 6.00 -3.73 2.13
N VAL A 86 6.97 -2.94 2.60
CA VAL A 86 7.41 -1.69 1.94
C VAL A 86 7.82 -1.94 0.49
N ASP A 87 8.69 -2.93 0.26
CA ASP A 87 9.18 -3.28 -1.08
C ASP A 87 8.03 -3.74 -2.00
N ALA A 88 7.09 -4.52 -1.46
CA ALA A 88 5.92 -4.98 -2.20
C ALA A 88 5.02 -3.81 -2.62
N CYS A 89 4.74 -2.86 -1.73
CA CYS A 89 3.96 -1.65 -2.04
C CYS A 89 4.66 -0.77 -3.07
N ARG A 90 5.97 -0.54 -2.93
CA ARG A 90 6.76 0.23 -3.90
C ARG A 90 6.77 -0.43 -5.28
N GLY A 91 7.02 -1.74 -5.34
CA GLY A 91 6.97 -2.49 -6.58
C GLY A 91 5.57 -2.51 -7.21
N ALA A 92 4.50 -2.48 -6.42
CA ALA A 92 3.14 -2.32 -6.92
C ALA A 92 2.90 -0.92 -7.49
N ALA A 93 3.34 0.12 -6.77
CA ALA A 93 3.23 1.51 -7.20
C ALA A 93 3.88 1.75 -8.58
N ASP A 94 5.08 1.22 -8.79
CA ASP A 94 5.81 1.31 -10.07
C ASP A 94 5.04 0.62 -11.21
N ARG A 95 4.49 -0.58 -10.95
CA ARG A 95 3.67 -1.30 -11.94
C ARG A 95 2.44 -0.49 -12.33
N TYR A 96 1.78 0.15 -11.36
CA TYR A 96 0.58 0.94 -11.60
C TYR A 96 0.87 2.22 -12.40
N VAL A 97 2.01 2.88 -12.16
CA VAL A 97 2.48 3.99 -13.01
C VAL A 97 2.67 3.50 -14.45
N GLY A 98 3.36 2.38 -14.65
CA GLY A 98 3.57 1.83 -15.99
C GLY A 98 2.28 1.41 -16.70
N ILE A 99 1.23 1.02 -15.97
CA ILE A 99 -0.12 0.81 -16.55
C ILE A 99 -0.72 2.13 -17.01
N ALA A 100 -0.70 3.16 -16.15
CA ALA A 100 -1.24 4.47 -16.46
C ALA A 100 -0.59 5.09 -17.71
N GLU A 101 0.74 5.05 -17.81
CA GLU A 101 1.50 5.56 -18.96
C GLU A 101 1.13 4.83 -20.26
N ARG A 102 0.94 3.50 -20.22
CA ARG A 102 0.51 2.72 -21.39
C ARG A 102 -0.91 3.06 -21.85
N LEU A 103 -1.79 3.42 -20.92
CA LEU A 103 -3.17 3.80 -21.25
C LEU A 103 -3.20 5.17 -21.94
N GLU A 104 -2.44 6.14 -21.44
CA GLU A 104 -2.35 7.47 -22.07
C GLU A 104 -1.69 7.43 -23.44
N GLY A 105 -0.64 6.61 -23.61
CA GLY A 105 0.01 6.44 -24.90
C GLY A 105 -0.88 5.81 -25.98
N ARG A 106 -2.02 5.19 -25.61
CA ARG A 106 -3.04 4.68 -26.56
C ARG A 106 -4.10 5.70 -26.93
N ALA A 107 -4.23 6.78 -26.16
CA ALA A 107 -5.20 7.85 -26.38
C ALA A 107 -4.66 8.96 -27.31
N SER A 108 -3.36 8.90 -27.66
CA SER A 108 -2.66 9.82 -28.57
C SER A 108 -2.56 9.24 -29.99
#